data_AF-A0A942MR60-F1
#
_entry.id   AF-A0A942MR60-F1
#
_cell.length_a   1.000
_cell.length_b   1.000
_cell.length_c   1.000
_cell.angle_alpha   90.00
_cell.angle_beta   90.00
_cell.angle_gamma   90.00
#
_symmetry.space_group_name_H-M   'P 1'
#
loop_
_entity.id
_entity.type
_entity.pdbx_description
1 polymer ?
#
loop_
_entity_poly.entity_id
_entity_poly.type
_entity_poly.pdbx_seq_one_letter_code
_entity_poly.pdbx_strand_id
1 'polypeptide(L)'
;MPRRKCPACGSTSTVKIIYGLPTYEAFEAQERGELVLGGCCISTDDPNRICKDCGQQFGGTNHYLKSDKDSIRAFEFFVGGYFGISHFVYIDGRRKNKLLKYLLTPGGFYIDIKKSIPPEYYKMEDVVIKETKWSDERWYNFIDEIAACEVDCWKDQYSDNMICDGTQWSLDIKLPKRQKIHKSGSNAYPPNWKKFIKILRKYIDENIG
;
A
#
# COMPACT_ATOMS: atom_id res chain seq x y z
N MET A 1 26.90 -3.76 -0.01
CA MET A 1 25.56 -3.81 -0.65
C MET A 1 24.69 -2.71 -0.06
N PRO A 2 23.87 -1.99 -0.85
CA PRO A 2 23.05 -0.91 -0.34
C PRO A 2 22.09 -1.43 0.75
N ARG A 3 22.09 -0.76 1.90
CA ARG A 3 21.17 -1.05 3.01
C ARG A 3 19.76 -0.65 2.58
N ARG A 4 18.92 -1.63 2.21
CA ARG A 4 17.50 -1.38 1.97
C ARG A 4 16.81 -1.12 3.30
N LYS A 5 16.06 -0.03 3.38
CA LYS A 5 15.21 0.27 4.53
C LYS A 5 14.03 -0.69 4.55
N CYS A 6 13.64 -1.14 5.73
CA CYS A 6 12.44 -1.95 5.90
C CYS A 6 11.20 -1.13 5.49
N PRO A 7 10.31 -1.64 4.61
CA PRO A 7 9.08 -0.95 4.22
C PRO A 7 8.03 -0.87 5.34
N ALA A 8 8.17 -1.64 6.42
CA ALA A 8 7.27 -1.56 7.59
C ALA A 8 7.67 -0.48 8.59
N CYS A 9 8.96 -0.32 8.89
CA CYS A 9 9.39 0.53 10.01
C CYS A 9 10.48 1.54 9.64
N GLY A 10 11.05 1.45 8.44
CA GLY A 10 12.10 2.36 7.96
C GLY A 10 13.50 2.03 8.47
N SER A 11 13.64 1.04 9.35
CA SER A 11 14.93 0.61 9.88
C SER A 11 15.89 0.17 8.76
N THR A 12 17.17 0.51 8.94
CA THR A 12 18.27 0.01 8.10
C THR A 12 18.89 -1.28 8.64
N SER A 13 18.44 -1.76 9.80
CA SER A 13 18.87 -3.01 10.43
C SER A 13 18.20 -4.19 9.71
N THR A 14 18.65 -4.46 8.49
CA THR A 14 18.08 -5.50 7.63
C THR A 14 19.17 -6.45 7.17
N VAL A 15 18.88 -7.75 7.24
CA VAL A 15 19.79 -8.83 6.85
C VAL A 15 19.14 -9.64 5.72
N LYS A 16 19.97 -10.40 4.99
CA LYS A 16 19.47 -11.24 3.90
C LYS A 16 18.85 -12.51 4.45
N ILE A 17 17.88 -13.04 3.69
CA ILE A 17 17.40 -14.40 3.85
C ILE A 17 18.11 -15.26 2.80
N ILE A 18 18.70 -16.37 3.22
CA ILE A 18 19.34 -17.35 2.34
C ILE A 18 18.48 -18.63 2.34
N TYR A 19 18.18 -19.12 1.15
CA TYR A 19 17.41 -20.34 0.93
C TYR A 19 18.31 -21.43 0.32
N GLY A 20 17.89 -22.69 0.46
CA GLY A 20 18.61 -23.85 -0.04
C GLY A 20 19.32 -24.64 1.06
N LEU A 21 20.30 -25.45 0.66
CA LEU A 21 21.19 -26.13 1.59
C LEU A 21 22.27 -25.15 2.07
N PRO A 22 22.25 -24.73 3.35
CA PRO A 22 23.26 -23.82 3.88
C PRO A 22 24.66 -24.46 3.87
N THR A 23 25.67 -23.65 3.55
CA THR A 23 27.07 -24.00 3.81
C THR A 23 27.40 -23.82 5.30
N TYR A 24 28.53 -24.36 5.74
CA TYR A 24 29.00 -24.15 7.12
C TYR A 24 29.18 -22.66 7.44
N GLU A 25 29.75 -21.88 6.52
CA GLU A 25 29.92 -20.43 6.73
C GLU A 25 28.58 -19.70 6.87
N ALA A 26 27.55 -20.16 6.15
CA ALA A 26 26.21 -19.59 6.27
C ALA A 26 25.58 -19.88 7.64
N PHE A 27 25.85 -21.05 8.24
CA PHE A 27 25.43 -21.36 9.61
C PHE A 27 26.10 -20.43 10.63
N GLU A 28 27.42 -20.28 10.58
CA GLU A 28 28.14 -19.39 11.50
C GLU A 28 27.69 -17.92 11.33
N ALA A 29 27.47 -17.47 10.09
CA ALA A 29 26.98 -16.13 9.82
C ALA A 29 25.56 -15.89 10.36
N GLN A 30 24.71 -16.92 10.38
CA GLN A 30 23.41 -16.85 11.05
C GLN A 30 23.56 -16.70 12.57
N GLU A 31 24.45 -17.46 13.21
CA GLU A 31 24.71 -17.36 14.65
C GLU A 31 25.24 -15.97 15.04
N ARG A 32 26.04 -15.34 14.16
CA ARG A 32 26.48 -13.94 14.30
C ARG A 32 25.39 -12.91 13.97
N GLY A 33 24.22 -13.32 13.49
CA GLY A 33 23.11 -12.43 13.14
C GLY A 33 23.36 -11.56 11.89
N GLU A 34 24.20 -12.04 10.98
CA GLU A 34 24.55 -11.39 9.71
C GLU A 34 23.56 -11.74 8.58
N LEU A 35 22.89 -12.88 8.69
CA LEU A 35 21.86 -13.40 7.78
C LEU A 35 20.84 -14.27 8.53
N VAL A 36 19.76 -14.65 7.84
CA VAL A 36 18.78 -15.65 8.31
C VAL A 36 18.63 -16.74 7.26
N LEU A 37 18.47 -18.00 7.68
CA LEU A 37 18.15 -19.12 6.81
C LEU A 37 16.63 -19.24 6.67
N GLY A 38 16.12 -19.15 5.43
CA GLY A 38 14.68 -19.09 5.13
C GLY A 38 14.00 -20.43 4.90
N GLY A 39 14.76 -21.47 4.56
CA GLY A 39 14.26 -22.81 4.24
C GLY A 39 15.01 -23.44 3.08
N CYS A 40 14.68 -24.69 2.75
CA CYS A 40 15.38 -25.49 1.73
C CYS A 40 14.90 -25.24 0.29
N CYS A 41 13.70 -24.69 0.09
CA CYS A 41 13.19 -24.36 -1.24
C CYS A 41 13.77 -23.04 -1.73
N ILE A 42 14.44 -23.05 -2.88
CA ILE A 42 14.96 -21.85 -3.53
C ILE A 42 13.92 -21.34 -4.52
N SER A 43 13.42 -20.12 -4.31
CA SER A 43 12.58 -19.40 -5.26
C SER A 43 13.05 -17.95 -5.39
N THR A 44 12.72 -17.32 -6.52
CA THR A 44 12.90 -15.86 -6.70
C THR A 44 11.77 -15.06 -6.06
N ASP A 45 10.67 -15.74 -5.78
CA ASP A 45 9.43 -15.17 -5.29
C ASP A 45 9.50 -14.82 -3.80
N ASP A 46 10.19 -15.63 -3.02
CA ASP A 46 10.26 -15.46 -1.57
C ASP A 46 10.97 -14.16 -1.15
N PRO A 47 10.61 -13.62 0.04
CA PRO A 47 11.29 -12.48 0.61
C PRO A 47 12.80 -12.73 0.71
N ASN A 48 13.62 -11.79 0.25
CA ASN A 48 15.08 -11.94 0.30
C ASN A 48 15.73 -11.19 1.46
N ARG A 49 14.93 -10.53 2.31
CA ARG A 49 15.38 -9.76 3.47
C ARG A 49 14.43 -9.86 4.64
N ILE A 50 15.00 -9.72 5.83
CA ILE A 50 14.26 -9.58 7.09
C ILE A 50 14.79 -8.38 7.88
N CYS A 51 13.88 -7.63 8.50
CA CYS A 51 14.23 -6.56 9.42
C CYS A 51 14.48 -7.11 10.82
N LYS A 52 15.62 -6.78 11.41
CA LYS A 52 15.97 -7.22 12.78
C LYS A 52 15.19 -6.46 13.86
N ASP A 53 14.65 -5.29 13.55
CA ASP A 53 13.97 -4.44 14.54
C ASP A 53 12.46 -4.73 14.63
N CYS A 54 11.81 -5.11 13.51
CA CYS A 54 10.37 -5.41 13.51
C CYS A 54 10.01 -6.80 12.97
N GLY A 55 10.99 -7.61 12.55
CA GLY A 55 10.76 -8.96 12.02
C GLY A 55 10.15 -9.02 10.62
N GLN A 56 9.78 -7.88 10.01
CA GLN A 56 9.17 -7.86 8.69
C GLN A 56 10.09 -8.47 7.65
N GLN A 57 9.59 -9.48 6.94
CA GLN A 57 10.21 -10.00 5.73
C GLN A 57 9.72 -9.21 4.51
N PHE A 58 10.63 -8.90 3.58
CA PHE A 58 10.34 -8.07 2.41
C PHE A 58 11.36 -8.30 1.28
N GLY A 59 11.16 -7.65 0.13
CA GLY A 59 11.86 -7.97 -1.11
C GLY A 59 11.30 -9.23 -1.79
N GLY A 60 12.04 -9.77 -2.76
CA GLY A 60 11.55 -10.84 -3.65
C GLY A 60 10.75 -10.30 -4.84
N THR A 61 10.29 -11.19 -5.73
CA THR A 61 9.40 -10.85 -6.86
C THR A 61 7.92 -11.03 -6.55
N ASN A 62 7.59 -11.82 -5.52
CA ASN A 62 6.22 -12.17 -5.18
C ASN A 62 5.56 -11.14 -4.28
N HIS A 63 5.14 -10.05 -4.91
CA HIS A 63 4.06 -9.26 -4.34
C HIS A 63 2.75 -9.92 -4.76
N TYR A 64 1.90 -10.26 -3.80
CA TYR A 64 0.55 -10.81 -4.06
C TYR A 64 -0.26 -9.97 -5.07
N LEU A 65 0.08 -8.67 -5.17
CA LEU A 65 -0.51 -7.73 -6.11
C LEU A 65 -0.03 -7.90 -7.56
N LYS A 66 1.13 -8.54 -7.80
CA LYS A 66 1.72 -8.71 -9.14
C LYS A 66 1.34 -10.03 -9.79
N SER A 67 1.15 -11.09 -9.00
CA SER A 67 0.93 -12.44 -9.51
C SER A 67 -0.42 -12.64 -10.18
N ASP A 68 -1.47 -11.94 -9.71
CA ASP A 68 -2.82 -12.05 -10.27
C ASP A 68 -3.58 -10.71 -10.19
N LYS A 69 -3.18 -9.76 -11.04
CA LYS A 69 -3.75 -8.39 -11.10
C LYS A 69 -5.22 -8.37 -11.51
N ASP A 70 -5.66 -9.38 -12.27
CA ASP A 70 -7.04 -9.54 -12.72
C ASP A 70 -7.97 -9.95 -11.58
N SER A 71 -7.43 -10.63 -10.58
CA SER A 71 -8.19 -11.06 -9.42
C SER A 71 -8.44 -9.96 -8.39
N ILE A 72 -7.72 -8.84 -8.48
CA ILE A 72 -7.89 -7.69 -7.59
C ILE A 72 -9.29 -7.11 -7.81
N ARG A 73 -10.10 -7.16 -6.75
CA ARG A 73 -11.52 -6.82 -6.82
C ARG A 73 -11.77 -5.33 -6.66
N ALA A 74 -10.98 -4.67 -5.81
CA ALA A 74 -11.08 -3.23 -5.60
C ALA A 74 -9.81 -2.64 -5.00
N PHE A 75 -9.57 -1.38 -5.32
CA PHE A 75 -8.61 -0.51 -4.64
C PHE A 75 -9.38 0.63 -3.97
N GLU A 76 -9.20 0.77 -2.66
CA GLU A 76 -9.86 1.77 -1.83
C GLU A 76 -8.79 2.54 -1.06
N PHE A 77 -8.81 3.87 -1.17
CA PHE A 77 -7.89 4.71 -0.42
C PHE A 77 -8.62 5.94 0.12
N PHE A 78 -8.31 6.29 1.36
CA PHE A 78 -8.76 7.51 2.02
C PHE A 78 -7.56 8.21 2.65
N VAL A 79 -7.52 9.53 2.54
CA VAL A 79 -6.64 10.40 3.33
C VAL A 79 -7.35 11.71 3.59
N GLY A 80 -7.39 12.15 4.83
CA GLY A 80 -8.08 13.38 5.23
C GLY A 80 -8.02 13.62 6.72
N GLY A 81 -8.51 14.78 7.16
CA GLY A 81 -8.52 15.17 8.57
C GLY A 81 -9.77 15.98 8.92
N TYR A 82 -10.06 16.10 10.23
CA TYR A 82 -11.31 16.65 10.74
C TYR A 82 -11.66 18.06 10.21
N PHE A 83 -10.67 18.93 10.03
CA PHE A 83 -10.88 20.29 9.48
C PHE A 83 -10.37 20.44 8.04
N GLY A 84 -9.82 19.38 7.46
CA GLY A 84 -9.08 19.44 6.20
C GLY A 84 -9.88 18.93 5.00
N ILE A 85 -9.22 18.99 3.86
CA ILE A 85 -9.66 18.31 2.65
C ILE A 85 -9.52 16.80 2.87
N SER A 86 -10.54 16.05 2.48
CA SER A 86 -10.55 14.60 2.46
C SER A 86 -10.60 14.10 1.03
N HIS A 87 -9.75 13.13 0.72
CA HIS A 87 -9.69 12.47 -0.57
C HIS A 87 -10.15 11.02 -0.42
N PHE A 88 -11.04 10.60 -1.33
CA PHE A 88 -11.53 9.24 -1.41
C PHE A 88 -11.29 8.71 -2.81
N VAL A 89 -10.73 7.52 -2.89
CA VAL A 89 -10.45 6.79 -4.12
C VAL A 89 -11.12 5.44 -4.03
N TYR A 90 -11.88 5.11 -5.07
CA TYR A 90 -12.43 3.77 -5.26
C TYR A 90 -12.20 3.33 -6.71
N ILE A 91 -11.60 2.17 -6.91
CA ILE A 91 -11.49 1.55 -8.23
C ILE A 91 -12.14 0.17 -8.18
N ASP A 92 -13.13 -0.08 -9.02
CA ASP A 92 -13.76 -1.41 -9.17
C ASP A 92 -12.95 -2.26 -10.17
N GLY A 93 -12.08 -3.11 -9.63
CA GLY A 93 -11.18 -3.97 -10.41
C GLY A 93 -11.90 -5.11 -11.14
N ARG A 94 -13.15 -5.44 -10.74
CA ARG A 94 -13.93 -6.54 -11.34
C ARG A 94 -14.54 -6.19 -12.70
N ARG A 95 -14.72 -4.89 -12.98
CA ARG A 95 -15.38 -4.43 -14.20
C ARG A 95 -14.42 -4.49 -15.38
N LYS A 96 -14.93 -4.85 -16.56
CA LYS A 96 -14.25 -4.54 -17.82
C LYS A 96 -14.18 -3.01 -17.95
N ASN A 97 -12.99 -2.47 -18.23
CA ASN A 97 -12.68 -1.03 -18.18
C ASN A 97 -12.86 -0.40 -16.78
N LYS A 98 -11.98 -0.76 -15.83
CA LYS A 98 -12.09 -0.48 -14.38
C LYS A 98 -12.68 0.90 -14.09
N LEU A 99 -13.70 0.95 -13.24
CA LEU A 99 -14.35 2.21 -12.87
C LEU A 99 -13.59 2.86 -11.72
N LEU A 100 -12.91 3.97 -11.98
CA LEU A 100 -12.38 4.88 -10.97
C LEU A 100 -13.47 5.87 -10.56
N LYS A 101 -13.68 6.00 -9.25
CA LYS A 101 -14.35 7.11 -8.61
C LYS A 101 -13.37 7.84 -7.70
N TYR A 102 -13.30 9.14 -7.85
CA TYR A 102 -12.54 10.03 -6.99
C TYR A 102 -13.47 11.10 -6.42
N LEU A 103 -13.32 11.35 -5.13
CA LEU A 103 -14.07 12.36 -4.41
C LEU A 103 -13.10 13.18 -3.54
N LEU A 104 -13.28 14.49 -3.59
CA LEU A 104 -12.68 15.46 -2.69
C LEU A 104 -13.80 16.15 -1.91
N THR A 105 -13.69 16.21 -0.59
CA THR A 105 -14.63 16.95 0.27
C THR A 105 -13.90 17.88 1.25
N PRO A 106 -14.49 19.03 1.61
CA PRO A 106 -13.97 19.90 2.66
C PRO A 106 -14.36 19.40 4.06
N GLY A 107 -13.78 19.99 5.10
CA GLY A 107 -14.33 19.97 6.47
C GLY A 107 -14.58 18.58 7.08
N GLY A 108 -13.77 17.59 6.70
CA GLY A 108 -13.88 16.24 7.27
C GLY A 108 -15.16 15.46 6.89
N PHE A 109 -15.92 15.91 5.88
CA PHE A 109 -17.11 15.18 5.43
C PHE A 109 -16.74 13.80 4.88
N TYR A 110 -17.29 12.75 5.48
CA TYR A 110 -17.18 11.39 4.99
C TYR A 110 -18.38 11.05 4.09
N ILE A 111 -18.10 10.69 2.83
CA ILE A 111 -19.10 10.19 1.90
C ILE A 111 -18.68 8.78 1.46
N ASP A 112 -19.60 7.83 1.57
CA ASP A 112 -19.40 6.48 1.04
C ASP A 112 -19.47 6.50 -0.50
N ILE A 113 -18.33 6.74 -1.14
CA ILE A 113 -18.18 6.82 -2.60
C ILE A 113 -18.58 5.53 -3.34
N LYS A 114 -18.77 4.41 -2.62
CA LYS A 114 -19.22 3.14 -3.21
C LYS A 114 -20.72 3.14 -3.49
N LYS A 115 -21.47 3.96 -2.77
CA LYS A 115 -22.91 4.15 -2.93
C LYS A 115 -23.19 5.32 -3.89
N SER A 116 -24.46 5.54 -4.19
CA SER A 116 -24.89 6.76 -4.88
C SER A 116 -24.55 7.97 -4.02
N ILE A 117 -23.76 8.89 -4.56
CA ILE A 117 -23.49 10.18 -3.92
C ILE A 117 -24.79 10.99 -3.99
N PRO A 118 -25.28 11.55 -2.87
CA PRO A 118 -26.51 12.33 -2.88
C PRO A 118 -26.40 13.56 -3.81
N PRO A 119 -27.45 13.94 -4.56
CA PRO A 119 -27.40 15.00 -5.57
C PRO A 119 -26.94 16.37 -5.04
N GLU A 120 -27.16 16.66 -3.77
CA GLU A 120 -26.77 17.90 -3.11
C GLU A 120 -25.24 18.12 -3.12
N TYR A 121 -24.44 17.06 -3.06
CA TYR A 121 -22.97 17.18 -3.07
C TYR A 121 -22.42 17.57 -4.43
N TYR A 122 -23.13 17.29 -5.53
CA TYR A 122 -22.73 17.73 -6.87
C TYR A 122 -22.89 19.24 -7.07
N LYS A 123 -23.61 19.92 -6.17
CA LYS A 123 -23.87 21.36 -6.23
C LYS A 123 -22.93 22.17 -5.33
N MET A 124 -22.11 21.51 -4.52
CA MET A 124 -21.14 22.15 -3.63
C MET A 124 -19.88 22.51 -4.42
N GLU A 125 -19.45 23.77 -4.36
CA GLU A 125 -18.30 24.28 -5.13
C GLU A 125 -16.95 23.68 -4.68
N ASP A 126 -16.85 23.33 -3.40
CA ASP A 126 -15.67 22.77 -2.74
C ASP A 126 -15.65 21.23 -2.74
N VAL A 127 -16.63 20.60 -3.40
CA VAL A 127 -16.69 19.15 -3.60
C VAL A 127 -16.32 18.81 -5.04
N VAL A 128 -15.34 17.92 -5.21
CA VAL A 128 -14.94 17.42 -6.55
C VAL A 128 -15.34 15.97 -6.66
N ILE A 129 -16.16 15.63 -7.65
CA ILE A 129 -16.54 14.25 -7.97
C ILE A 129 -16.07 13.95 -9.39
N LYS A 130 -15.23 12.91 -9.53
CA LYS A 130 -14.75 12.43 -10.84
C LYS A 130 -15.05 10.95 -10.98
N GLU A 131 -15.67 10.58 -12.08
CA GLU A 131 -15.81 9.19 -12.51
C GLU A 131 -15.13 8.98 -13.86
N THR A 132 -14.18 8.04 -13.92
CA THR A 132 -13.46 7.72 -15.17
C THR A 132 -13.33 6.22 -15.35
N LYS A 133 -13.21 5.79 -16.61
CA LYS A 133 -12.97 4.39 -16.96
C LYS A 133 -11.50 4.21 -17.33
N TRP A 134 -10.84 3.19 -16.79
CA TRP A 134 -9.45 2.85 -17.11
C TRP A 134 -9.39 1.62 -18.00
N SER A 135 -8.44 1.60 -18.93
CA SER A 135 -8.06 0.36 -19.62
C SER A 135 -7.39 -0.61 -18.65
N ASP A 136 -7.37 -1.90 -19.02
CA ASP A 136 -6.66 -2.92 -18.24
C ASP A 136 -5.15 -2.63 -18.19
N GLU A 137 -4.56 -2.11 -19.27
CA GLU A 137 -3.15 -1.68 -19.29
C GLU A 137 -2.85 -0.60 -18.24
N ARG A 138 -3.68 0.46 -18.18
CA ARG A 138 -3.52 1.54 -17.19
C ARG A 138 -3.67 1.00 -15.78
N TRP A 139 -4.62 0.09 -15.56
CA TRP A 139 -4.82 -0.59 -14.29
C TRP A 139 -3.59 -1.43 -13.87
N TYR A 140 -3.03 -2.22 -14.78
CA TYR A 140 -1.87 -3.06 -14.47
C TYR A 140 -0.62 -2.23 -14.15
N ASN A 141 -0.37 -1.16 -14.91
CA ASN A 141 0.74 -0.24 -14.65
C ASN A 141 0.58 0.45 -13.29
N PHE A 142 -0.64 0.86 -12.94
CA PHE A 142 -0.95 1.40 -11.63
C PHE A 142 -0.65 0.39 -10.52
N ILE A 143 -1.15 -0.85 -10.63
CA ILE A 143 -0.93 -1.90 -9.62
C ILE A 143 0.55 -2.25 -9.47
N ASP A 144 1.32 -2.28 -10.56
CA ASP A 144 2.77 -2.51 -10.49
C ASP A 144 3.50 -1.44 -9.68
N GLU A 145 3.15 -0.17 -9.87
CA GLU A 145 3.74 0.94 -9.13
C GLU A 145 3.32 0.92 -7.65
N ILE A 146 2.06 0.58 -7.35
CA ILE A 146 1.57 0.37 -5.98
C ILE A 146 2.32 -0.78 -5.31
N ALA A 147 2.45 -1.93 -5.98
CA ALA A 147 3.19 -3.08 -5.47
C ALA A 147 4.67 -2.75 -5.24
N ALA A 148 5.28 -1.91 -6.10
CA ALA A 148 6.64 -1.43 -5.91
C ALA A 148 6.83 -0.50 -4.70
N CYS A 149 5.76 -0.13 -3.99
CA CYS A 149 5.82 0.54 -2.68
C CYS A 149 5.85 -0.45 -1.50
N GLU A 150 5.76 -1.76 -1.77
CA GLU A 150 5.76 -2.85 -0.78
C GLU A 150 4.63 -2.66 0.25
N VAL A 151 3.44 -2.27 -0.22
CA VAL A 151 2.27 -1.96 0.63
C VAL A 151 1.76 -3.16 1.44
N ASP A 152 2.00 -4.37 0.93
CA ASP A 152 1.75 -5.64 1.59
C ASP A 152 2.68 -5.84 2.80
N CYS A 153 3.89 -5.30 2.75
CA CYS A 153 4.89 -5.36 3.82
C CYS A 153 4.80 -4.19 4.82
N TRP A 154 3.83 -3.28 4.69
CA TRP A 154 3.62 -2.22 5.68
C TRP A 154 3.05 -2.79 7.00
N LYS A 155 3.26 -2.12 8.13
CA LYS A 155 2.49 -2.41 9.36
C LYS A 155 1.00 -2.19 9.10
N ASP A 156 0.16 -2.94 9.81
CA ASP A 156 -1.29 -2.82 9.69
C ASP A 156 -1.81 -1.45 10.17
N GLN A 157 -1.15 -0.87 11.17
CA GLN A 157 -1.47 0.46 11.70
C GLN A 157 -0.21 1.27 12.01
N TYR A 158 -0.28 2.58 11.70
CA TYR A 158 0.71 3.58 12.07
C TYR A 158 0.00 4.69 12.88
N SER A 159 0.39 4.92 14.13
CA SER A 159 -0.23 5.97 14.94
C SER A 159 0.83 6.82 15.62
N ASP A 160 0.70 8.14 15.49
CA ASP A 160 1.37 9.10 16.37
C ASP A 160 0.32 9.67 17.34
N ASN A 161 0.32 9.13 18.56
CA ASN A 161 -0.64 9.49 19.60
C ASN A 161 -0.34 10.85 20.26
N MET A 162 0.78 11.50 19.91
CA MET A 162 1.12 12.84 20.40
C MET A 162 0.41 13.95 19.62
N ILE A 163 -0.30 13.59 18.55
CA ILE A 163 -1.06 14.52 17.71
C ILE A 163 -2.55 14.18 17.82
N CYS A 164 -3.32 15.08 18.44
CA CYS A 164 -4.75 14.86 18.72
C CYS A 164 -5.65 15.07 17.49
N ASP A 165 -5.36 16.11 16.69
CA ASP A 165 -6.04 16.44 15.45
C ASP A 165 -5.03 16.42 14.29
N GLY A 166 -5.43 15.86 13.16
CA GLY A 166 -4.54 15.76 12.01
C GLY A 166 -5.10 14.85 10.95
N THR A 167 -4.23 14.08 10.31
CA THR A 167 -4.54 13.30 9.12
C THR A 167 -4.70 11.84 9.47
N GLN A 168 -5.84 11.27 9.09
CA GLN A 168 -6.10 9.85 9.07
C GLN A 168 -6.04 9.35 7.63
N TRP A 169 -5.65 8.09 7.48
CA TRP A 169 -5.65 7.43 6.19
C TRP A 169 -5.95 5.95 6.31
N SER A 170 -6.49 5.38 5.23
CA SER A 170 -6.67 3.94 5.10
C SER A 170 -6.47 3.51 3.65
N LEU A 171 -5.95 2.29 3.50
CA LEU A 171 -5.75 1.60 2.24
C LEU A 171 -6.37 0.21 2.37
N ASP A 172 -7.35 -0.10 1.53
CA ASP A 172 -7.93 -1.43 1.38
C ASP A 172 -7.77 -1.91 -0.06
N ILE A 173 -7.02 -2.99 -0.27
CA ILE A 173 -6.94 -3.70 -1.54
C ILE A 173 -7.65 -5.04 -1.38
N LYS A 174 -8.80 -5.20 -2.06
CA LYS A 174 -9.64 -6.38 -1.94
C LYS A 174 -9.21 -7.44 -2.94
N LEU A 175 -8.95 -8.64 -2.45
CA LEU A 175 -8.48 -9.80 -3.21
C LEU A 175 -9.60 -10.87 -3.30
N PRO A 176 -9.40 -11.96 -4.07
CA PRO A 176 -10.32 -13.08 -4.10
C PRO A 176 -10.55 -13.72 -2.73
N LYS A 177 -11.61 -14.53 -2.62
CA LYS A 177 -11.92 -15.34 -1.43
C LYS A 177 -11.99 -14.54 -0.11
N ARG A 178 -12.40 -13.26 -0.18
CA ARG A 178 -12.52 -12.33 0.96
C ARG A 178 -11.19 -11.93 1.62
N GLN A 179 -10.06 -12.25 0.99
CA GLN A 179 -8.77 -11.74 1.43
C GLN A 179 -8.68 -10.23 1.13
N LYS A 180 -7.91 -9.51 1.95
CA LYS A 180 -7.64 -8.09 1.74
C LYS A 180 -6.29 -7.70 2.33
N ILE A 181 -5.65 -6.72 1.70
CA ILE A 181 -4.59 -5.93 2.34
C ILE A 181 -5.28 -4.71 2.93
N HIS A 182 -5.23 -4.58 4.25
CA HIS A 182 -5.73 -3.41 4.96
C HIS A 182 -4.58 -2.75 5.72
N LYS A 183 -4.37 -1.46 5.48
CA LYS A 183 -3.37 -0.64 6.16
C LYS A 183 -4.03 0.67 6.56
N SER A 184 -3.64 1.20 7.72
CA SER A 184 -4.22 2.44 8.24
C SER A 184 -3.20 3.27 8.99
N GLY A 185 -3.52 4.53 9.19
CA GLY A 185 -2.78 5.32 10.15
C GLY A 185 -3.45 6.63 10.56
N SER A 186 -2.91 7.18 11.64
CA SER A 186 -3.28 8.48 12.20
C SER A 186 -1.98 9.22 12.48
N ASN A 187 -1.71 10.28 11.72
CA ASN A 187 -0.55 11.15 11.84
C ASN A 187 0.84 10.49 11.65
N ALA A 188 0.88 9.18 11.40
CA ALA A 188 2.08 8.41 11.11
C ALA A 188 1.91 7.65 9.80
N TYR A 189 3.03 7.45 9.10
CA TYR A 189 3.03 6.99 7.71
C TYR A 189 4.14 5.95 7.46
N PRO A 190 3.93 5.02 6.52
CA PRO A 190 4.94 4.06 6.14
C PRO A 190 6.15 4.73 5.46
N PRO A 191 7.33 4.11 5.51
CA PRO A 191 8.55 4.59 4.87
C PRO A 191 8.41 4.99 3.39
N ASN A 192 7.61 4.25 2.61
CA ASN A 192 7.39 4.50 1.18
C ASN A 192 6.18 5.43 0.90
N TRP A 193 5.62 6.09 1.90
CA TRP A 193 4.42 6.93 1.78
C TRP A 193 4.52 8.01 0.70
N LYS A 194 5.63 8.76 0.65
CA LYS A 194 5.82 9.82 -0.35
C LYS A 194 5.80 9.29 -1.78
N LYS A 195 6.38 8.10 -2.00
CA LYS A 195 6.35 7.41 -3.30
C LYS A 195 4.92 6.99 -3.64
N PHE A 196 4.21 6.40 -2.69
CA PHE A 196 2.82 5.98 -2.84
C PHE A 196 1.90 7.15 -3.21
N ILE A 197 1.95 8.27 -2.47
CA ILE A 197 1.17 9.48 -2.78
C ILE A 197 1.51 10.03 -4.18
N LYS A 198 2.79 10.04 -4.57
CA LYS A 198 3.19 10.47 -5.91
C LYS A 198 2.54 9.63 -7.02
N ILE A 199 2.38 8.32 -6.81
CA ILE A 199 1.70 7.42 -7.75
C ILE A 199 0.20 7.75 -7.81
N LEU A 200 -0.45 7.97 -6.66
CA LEU A 200 -1.86 8.39 -6.65
C LEU A 200 -2.04 9.70 -7.40
N ARG A 201 -1.16 10.69 -7.19
CA ARG A 201 -1.16 11.96 -7.94
C ARG A 201 -1.01 11.77 -9.44
N LYS A 202 -0.12 10.87 -9.86
CA LYS A 202 0.12 10.55 -11.28
C LYS A 202 -1.10 9.93 -11.96
N TYR A 203 -1.79 9.01 -11.28
CA TYR A 203 -2.83 8.20 -11.91
C TYR A 203 -4.26 8.70 -11.68
N ILE A 204 -4.53 9.37 -10.55
CA ILE A 204 -5.88 9.67 -10.08
C ILE A 204 -6.12 11.18 -10.11
N ASP A 205 -5.43 11.94 -9.26
CA ASP A 205 -5.61 13.38 -9.14
C ASP A 205 -4.41 14.03 -8.44
N GLU A 206 -3.88 15.11 -9.03
CA GLU A 206 -2.66 15.79 -8.56
C GLU A 206 -2.78 16.39 -7.15
N ASN A 207 -4.01 16.65 -6.68
CA ASN A 207 -4.27 17.24 -5.38
C ASN A 207 -4.22 16.24 -4.23
N ILE A 208 -4.10 14.93 -4.49
CA ILE A 208 -4.14 13.90 -3.43
C ILE A 208 -2.93 14.02 -2.51
N GLY A 209 -3.19 14.13 -1.20
CA GLY A 209 -2.24 13.84 -0.12
C GLY A 209 -1.55 15.04 0.47
#